data_AF-A0A1Y3SJU4-F1
#
_entry.id   AF-A0A1Y3SJU4-F1
#
_cell.length_a   1.000
_cell.length_b   1.000
_cell.length_c   1.000
_cell.angle_alpha   90.00
_cell.angle_beta   90.00
_cell.angle_gamma   90.00
#
_symmetry.space_group_name_H-M   'P 1'
#
loop_
_entity.id
_entity.type
_entity.pdbx_description
1 polymer ?
#
loop_
_entity_poly.entity_id
_entity_poly.type
_entity_poly.pdbx_seq_one_letter_code
_entity_poly.pdbx_strand_id
1 'polypeptide(L)'
;MGRGNVCVSGKYEGLYYIDNDDIHVYRRDDPFADEPETTLLKELGSADINTGKWIYDEVGTTEEEGDILECFIDSFTRMFPSFQRTEKYRWVRNGWYGDFCRRVIMENGLFYIAIEDNEWSLAVELLQKGNTYEDGYLSDDGRLEGLQAKHFQRYLDGMKLCLLERVPSIGARTGAWTHGVIRRDTYDQ
;
A
#
# COMPACT_ATOMS: atom_id res chain seq x y z
N MET A 1 -0.92 -0.90 18.42
CA MET A 1 -0.45 0.51 18.50
C MET A 1 -0.95 1.25 17.26
N GLY A 2 -0.93 2.58 17.25
CA GLY A 2 -1.53 3.37 16.15
C GLY A 2 -0.84 3.10 14.81
N ARG A 3 -1.51 2.40 13.91
CA ARG A 3 -1.02 2.01 12.57
C ARG A 3 -1.08 3.16 11.54
N GLY A 4 -0.91 4.43 11.91
CA GLY A 4 -1.36 5.53 11.03
C GLY A 4 -0.59 6.84 11.12
N ASN A 5 0.72 6.81 10.88
CA ASN A 5 1.48 8.03 10.63
C ASN A 5 1.15 8.59 9.25
N VAL A 6 1.02 7.72 8.24
CA VAL A 6 0.65 8.11 6.88
C VAL A 6 -0.84 8.45 6.79
N CYS A 7 -1.13 9.63 6.24
CA CYS A 7 -2.47 10.06 5.82
C CYS A 7 -2.44 10.84 4.53
N VAL A 8 -3.59 10.79 3.87
CA VAL A 8 -3.98 11.68 2.79
C VAL A 8 -4.75 12.89 3.32
N SER A 9 -4.74 13.99 2.57
CA SER A 9 -5.30 15.29 3.01
C SER A 9 -6.21 15.95 1.98
N GLY A 10 -6.15 15.53 0.72
CA GLY A 10 -7.02 16.01 -0.35
C GLY A 10 -8.45 15.51 -0.20
N LYS A 11 -9.38 16.23 -0.84
CA LYS A 11 -10.83 15.96 -0.76
C LYS A 11 -11.22 14.60 -1.35
N TYR A 12 -10.50 14.19 -2.39
CA TYR A 12 -10.73 12.96 -3.13
C TYR A 12 -9.50 12.06 -3.02
N GLU A 13 -9.02 11.88 -1.80
CA GLU A 13 -7.92 10.97 -1.50
C GLU A 13 -8.37 9.93 -0.50
N GLY A 14 -7.78 8.74 -0.59
CA GLY A 14 -8.07 7.62 0.29
C GLY A 14 -6.87 6.69 0.35
N LEU A 15 -6.84 5.82 1.34
CA LEU A 15 -5.73 4.88 1.50
C LEU A 15 -6.20 3.63 2.23
N TYR A 16 -5.46 2.54 2.01
CA TYR A 16 -5.52 1.32 2.80
C TYR A 16 -4.12 0.95 3.27
N TYR A 17 -4.04 0.14 4.33
CA TYR A 17 -2.79 -0.35 4.88
C TYR A 17 -2.68 -1.87 4.69
N ILE A 18 -1.54 -2.36 4.26
CA ILE A 18 -1.19 -3.77 4.30
C ILE A 18 -0.29 -3.98 5.51
N ASP A 19 -0.65 -4.89 6.40
CA ASP A 19 0.12 -5.10 7.63
C ASP A 19 1.48 -5.75 7.32
N ASN A 20 2.52 -5.36 8.06
CA ASN A 20 3.82 -6.02 7.96
C ASN A 20 3.74 -7.50 8.30
N ASP A 21 2.76 -7.92 9.11
CA ASP A 21 2.44 -9.33 9.36
C ASP A 21 2.16 -10.12 8.07
N ASP A 22 1.62 -9.46 7.04
CA ASP A 22 1.31 -10.03 5.72
C ASP A 22 2.41 -9.80 4.67
N ILE A 23 3.51 -9.11 5.00
CA ILE A 23 4.61 -8.76 4.06
C ILE A 23 5.96 -9.30 4.54
N HIS A 24 6.27 -9.14 5.82
CA HIS A 24 7.59 -9.44 6.38
C HIS A 24 7.85 -10.94 6.41
N VAL A 25 8.93 -11.34 5.75
CA VAL A 25 9.42 -12.71 5.70
C VAL A 25 10.56 -12.87 6.70
N TYR A 26 10.52 -13.97 7.43
CA TYR A 26 11.58 -14.42 8.30
C TYR A 26 12.14 -15.73 7.78
N ARG A 27 13.45 -15.88 7.87
CA ARG A 27 14.14 -17.13 7.57
C ARG A 27 14.79 -17.70 8.81
N ARG A 28 14.91 -19.02 8.85
CA ARG A 28 15.54 -19.71 9.97
C ARG A 28 17.05 -19.42 9.97
N ASP A 29 17.58 -19.14 11.16
CA ASP A 29 19.02 -18.96 11.38
C ASP A 29 19.72 -20.32 11.46
N ASP A 30 19.87 -20.94 10.28
CA ASP A 30 20.63 -22.16 10.09
C ASP A 30 21.71 -21.93 9.04
N PRO A 31 22.98 -21.73 9.44
CA PRO A 31 24.08 -21.46 8.51
C PRO A 31 24.48 -22.66 7.65
N PHE A 32 23.91 -23.86 7.91
CA PHE A 32 24.22 -25.08 7.17
C PHE A 32 23.10 -25.52 6.22
N ALA A 33 21.98 -24.79 6.18
CA ALA A 33 20.89 -25.08 5.26
C ALA A 33 21.16 -24.48 3.87
N ASP A 34 21.16 -25.32 2.83
CA ASP A 34 21.28 -24.88 1.44
C ASP A 34 20.06 -24.05 0.99
N GLU A 35 18.86 -24.42 1.48
CA GLU A 35 17.62 -23.68 1.32
C GLU A 35 17.02 -23.42 2.71
N PRO A 36 17.20 -22.21 3.27
CA PRO A 36 16.70 -21.91 4.60
C PRO A 36 15.17 -21.89 4.60
N GLU A 37 14.58 -22.48 5.63
CA GLU A 37 13.14 -22.43 5.88
C GLU A 37 12.69 -20.96 6.03
N THR A 38 11.66 -20.55 5.28
CA THR A 38 11.07 -19.21 5.33
C THR A 38 9.62 -19.26 5.77
N THR A 39 9.16 -18.18 6.40
CA THR A 39 7.77 -18.04 6.89
C THR A 39 7.39 -16.57 7.02
N LEU A 40 6.10 -16.27 6.97
CA LEU A 40 5.60 -14.91 7.17
C LEU A 40 5.54 -14.56 8.66
N LEU A 41 5.69 -13.28 8.99
CA LEU A 41 5.60 -12.79 10.35
C LEU A 41 4.28 -13.19 11.04
N LYS A 42 3.14 -13.16 10.33
CA LYS A 42 1.85 -13.62 10.89
C LYS A 42 1.80 -15.09 11.31
N GLU A 43 2.67 -15.92 10.74
CA GLU A 43 2.74 -17.35 11.02
C GLU A 43 3.65 -17.63 12.22
N LEU A 44 4.52 -16.68 12.57
CA LEU A 44 5.36 -16.74 13.75
C LEU A 44 4.58 -16.33 15.00
N GLY A 45 4.50 -17.25 15.96
CA GLY A 45 4.02 -16.90 17.29
C GLY A 45 4.95 -15.92 18.00
N SER A 46 4.43 -15.10 18.91
CA SER A 46 5.25 -14.17 19.71
C SER A 46 6.33 -14.88 20.54
N ALA A 47 6.13 -16.16 20.85
CA ALA A 47 7.11 -16.99 21.53
C ALA A 47 8.31 -17.33 20.62
N ASP A 48 8.09 -17.50 19.31
CA ASP A 48 9.11 -17.92 18.34
C ASP A 48 10.02 -16.75 17.91
N ILE A 49 9.45 -15.55 17.75
CA ILE A 49 10.19 -14.32 17.40
C ILE A 49 11.30 -14.01 18.42
N ASN A 50 11.04 -14.25 19.70
CA ASN A 50 11.99 -13.94 20.77
C ASN A 50 13.05 -15.04 21.00
N THR A 51 13.00 -16.14 20.25
CA THR A 51 13.97 -17.25 20.44
C THR A 51 15.31 -17.01 19.77
N GLY A 52 15.41 -16.03 18.86
CA GLY A 52 16.60 -15.80 18.02
C GLY A 52 16.81 -16.85 16.93
N LYS A 53 15.88 -17.81 16.76
CA LYS A 53 15.95 -18.84 15.70
C LYS A 53 15.53 -18.33 14.32
N TRP A 54 14.84 -17.21 14.27
CA TRP A 54 14.31 -16.61 13.06
C TRP A 54 14.92 -15.22 12.91
N ILE A 55 15.42 -14.94 11.73
CA ILE A 55 16.02 -13.65 11.38
C ILE A 55 15.23 -13.03 10.24
N TYR A 56 15.10 -11.72 10.27
CA TYR A 56 14.41 -10.97 9.23
C TYR A 56 15.11 -11.18 7.88
N ASP A 57 14.33 -11.56 6.89
CA ASP A 57 14.82 -11.77 5.52
C ASP A 57 14.42 -10.56 4.66
N GLU A 58 15.36 -9.64 4.48
CA GLU A 58 15.16 -8.43 3.68
C GLU A 58 14.87 -8.75 2.21
N VAL A 59 15.50 -9.80 1.66
CA VAL A 59 15.30 -10.21 0.27
C VAL A 59 13.91 -10.85 0.12
N GLY A 60 13.59 -11.83 0.97
CA GLY A 60 12.28 -12.47 0.97
C GLY A 60 11.14 -11.48 1.20
N THR A 61 11.32 -10.50 2.09
CA THR A 61 10.33 -9.44 2.33
C THR A 61 10.16 -8.55 1.09
N THR A 62 11.25 -8.18 0.42
CA THR A 62 11.19 -7.39 -0.81
C THR A 62 10.50 -8.15 -1.94
N GLU A 63 10.73 -9.46 -2.05
CA GLU A 63 10.08 -10.32 -3.04
C GLU A 63 8.58 -10.49 -2.76
N GLU A 64 8.18 -10.70 -1.49
CA GLU A 64 6.76 -10.79 -1.10
C GLU A 64 6.04 -9.46 -1.32
N GLU A 65 6.62 -8.32 -0.91
CA GLU A 65 6.07 -6.99 -1.21
C GLU A 65 5.91 -6.82 -2.73
N GLY A 66 6.94 -7.19 -3.50
CA GLY A 66 6.94 -7.14 -4.95
C GLY A 66 5.79 -7.93 -5.56
N ASP A 67 5.61 -9.19 -5.17
CA ASP A 67 4.53 -10.05 -5.66
C ASP A 67 3.14 -9.49 -5.30
N ILE A 68 2.98 -9.00 -4.07
CA ILE A 68 1.72 -8.38 -3.63
C ILE A 68 1.36 -7.18 -4.51
N LEU A 69 2.34 -6.30 -4.75
CA LEU A 69 2.14 -5.10 -5.57
C LEU A 69 1.92 -5.44 -7.05
N GLU A 70 2.64 -6.41 -7.60
CA GLU A 70 2.46 -6.86 -8.99
C GLU A 70 1.06 -7.45 -9.21
N CYS A 71 0.60 -8.30 -8.29
CA CYS A 71 -0.77 -8.84 -8.28
C CYS A 71 -1.81 -7.72 -8.19
N PHE A 72 -1.63 -6.77 -7.26
CA PHE A 72 -2.50 -5.60 -7.14
C PHE A 72 -2.56 -4.79 -8.45
N ILE A 73 -1.41 -4.50 -9.07
CA ILE A 73 -1.35 -3.73 -10.32
C ILE A 73 -2.06 -4.47 -11.45
N ASP A 74 -1.84 -5.77 -11.61
CA ASP A 74 -2.50 -6.58 -12.64
C ASP A 74 -4.03 -6.63 -12.44
N SER A 75 -4.52 -6.92 -11.23
CA SER A 75 -5.95 -6.90 -10.94
C SER A 75 -6.58 -5.50 -11.13
N PHE A 76 -5.91 -4.45 -10.67
CA PHE A 76 -6.44 -3.09 -10.75
C PHE A 76 -6.46 -2.55 -12.19
N THR A 77 -5.42 -2.82 -12.99
CA THR A 77 -5.40 -2.44 -14.42
C THR A 77 -6.46 -3.18 -15.24
N ARG A 78 -6.76 -4.45 -14.92
CA ARG A 78 -7.90 -5.17 -15.54
C ARG A 78 -9.24 -4.52 -15.23
N MET A 79 -9.44 -4.06 -13.99
CA MET A 79 -10.68 -3.40 -13.57
C MET A 79 -10.80 -1.97 -14.12
N PHE A 80 -9.69 -1.25 -14.20
CA PHE A 80 -9.62 0.14 -14.65
C PHE A 80 -8.53 0.33 -15.71
N PRO A 81 -8.83 0.05 -17.00
CA PRO A 81 -7.89 0.22 -18.10
C PRO A 81 -7.38 1.65 -18.31
N SER A 82 -8.00 2.64 -17.65
CA SER A 82 -7.53 4.03 -17.64
C SER A 82 -6.24 4.24 -16.87
N PHE A 83 -5.90 3.33 -15.95
CA PHE A 83 -4.65 3.39 -15.21
C PHE A 83 -3.53 2.69 -15.96
N GLN A 84 -2.35 3.30 -15.92
CA GLN A 84 -1.11 2.75 -16.46
C GLN A 84 -0.04 2.70 -15.37
N ARG A 85 0.92 1.80 -15.53
CA ARG A 85 2.13 1.80 -14.70
C ARG A 85 2.91 3.08 -14.95
N THR A 86 3.45 3.67 -13.88
CA THR A 86 4.39 4.79 -14.02
C THR A 86 5.78 4.27 -14.37
N GLU A 87 6.63 5.16 -14.87
CA GLU A 87 8.06 4.91 -15.00
C GLU A 87 8.71 4.58 -13.65
N LYS A 88 9.79 3.78 -13.68
CA LYS A 88 10.57 3.47 -12.48
C LYS A 88 11.10 4.76 -11.84
N TYR A 89 11.06 4.85 -10.52
CA TYR A 89 11.58 5.97 -9.69
C TYR A 89 10.77 7.28 -9.70
N ARG A 90 9.44 7.22 -9.86
CA ARG A 90 8.59 8.39 -9.62
C ARG A 90 8.15 8.48 -8.16
N TRP A 91 8.44 9.61 -7.53
CA TRP A 91 8.06 9.90 -6.16
C TRP A 91 7.27 11.21 -6.09
N VAL A 92 6.26 11.26 -5.22
CA VAL A 92 5.50 12.49 -4.92
C VAL A 92 5.67 12.90 -3.47
N ARG A 93 5.46 14.19 -3.20
CA ARG A 93 5.60 14.77 -1.85
C ARG A 93 4.41 14.46 -0.96
N ASN A 94 4.65 14.42 0.34
CA ASN A 94 3.60 14.48 1.34
C ASN A 94 3.13 15.92 1.62
N GLY A 95 2.23 16.42 0.78
CA GLY A 95 1.74 17.79 0.87
C GLY A 95 2.81 18.83 0.50
N TRP A 96 2.59 20.09 0.92
CA TRP A 96 3.38 21.24 0.46
C TRP A 96 4.84 21.24 0.95
N TYR A 97 5.05 20.88 2.22
CA TYR A 97 6.36 20.90 2.88
C TYR A 97 6.91 19.50 3.19
N GLY A 98 6.25 18.44 2.70
CA GLY A 98 6.67 17.07 3.00
C GLY A 98 7.79 16.55 2.11
N ASP A 99 8.39 15.48 2.60
CA ASP A 99 9.43 14.73 1.91
C ASP A 99 8.87 13.94 0.72
N PHE A 100 9.75 13.56 -0.20
CA PHE A 100 9.44 12.63 -1.28
C PHE A 100 9.43 11.19 -0.73
N CYS A 101 8.37 10.84 0.00
CA CYS A 101 8.20 9.54 0.65
C CYS A 101 7.20 8.63 -0.07
N ARG A 102 6.48 9.12 -1.08
CA ARG A 102 5.43 8.37 -1.77
C ARG A 102 5.88 7.87 -3.12
N ARG A 103 6.14 6.58 -3.24
CA ARG A 103 6.53 5.94 -4.50
C ARG A 103 5.29 5.69 -5.35
N VAL A 104 5.19 6.38 -6.47
CA VAL A 104 4.08 6.17 -7.42
C VAL A 104 4.28 4.81 -8.10
N ILE A 105 3.21 4.00 -8.17
CA ILE A 105 3.20 2.71 -8.87
C ILE A 105 2.28 2.73 -10.08
N MET A 106 1.21 3.52 -10.05
CA MET A 106 0.26 3.66 -11.16
C MET A 106 -0.30 5.08 -11.23
N GLU A 107 -0.79 5.47 -12.40
CA GLU A 107 -1.46 6.75 -12.59
C GLU A 107 -2.51 6.72 -13.70
N ASN A 108 -3.43 7.67 -13.67
CA ASN A 108 -4.24 8.04 -14.82
C ASN A 108 -4.28 9.57 -14.98
N GLY A 109 -5.19 10.12 -15.78
CA GLY A 109 -5.33 11.57 -15.94
C GLY A 109 -5.81 12.32 -14.68
N LEU A 110 -6.32 11.62 -13.65
CA LEU A 110 -6.98 12.22 -12.49
C LEU A 110 -6.31 11.90 -11.14
N PHE A 111 -5.65 10.75 -11.02
CA PHE A 111 -5.11 10.22 -9.75
C PHE A 111 -3.75 9.56 -9.92
N TYR A 112 -2.96 9.57 -8.84
CA TYR A 112 -1.85 8.66 -8.62
C TYR A 112 -2.29 7.54 -7.68
N ILE A 113 -1.73 6.35 -7.87
CA ILE A 113 -1.65 5.34 -6.80
C ILE A 113 -0.20 5.27 -6.38
N ALA A 114 0.04 5.54 -5.10
CA ALA A 114 1.37 5.54 -4.52
C ALA A 114 1.44 4.62 -3.30
N ILE A 115 2.65 4.27 -2.92
CA ILE A 115 2.92 3.53 -1.68
C ILE A 115 3.89 4.31 -0.80
N GLU A 116 3.70 4.19 0.51
CA GLU A 116 4.53 4.83 1.54
C GLU A 116 4.71 3.85 2.70
N ASP A 117 5.96 3.69 3.16
CA ASP A 117 6.25 2.94 4.38
C ASP A 117 5.67 3.69 5.59
N ASN A 118 4.86 2.99 6.37
CA ASN A 118 4.17 3.51 7.55
C ASN A 118 4.65 2.80 8.83
N GLU A 119 5.90 2.33 8.84
CA GLU A 119 6.64 1.71 9.96
C GLU A 119 6.13 0.32 10.38
N TRP A 120 4.82 0.15 10.47
CA TRP A 120 4.14 -1.10 10.86
C TRP A 120 3.24 -1.67 9.77
N SER A 121 3.24 -1.03 8.60
CA SER A 121 2.41 -1.39 7.46
C SER A 121 2.92 -0.68 6.22
N LEU A 122 2.54 -1.18 5.05
CA LEU A 122 2.64 -0.45 3.79
C LEU A 122 1.33 0.31 3.52
N ALA A 123 1.40 1.63 3.39
CA ALA A 123 0.25 2.42 2.98
C ALA A 123 0.13 2.42 1.46
N VAL A 124 -1.07 2.13 0.93
CA VAL A 124 -1.41 2.23 -0.49
C VAL A 124 -2.40 3.36 -0.66
N GLU A 125 -1.95 4.46 -1.26
CA GLU A 125 -2.65 5.75 -1.32
C GLU A 125 -3.19 6.03 -2.72
N LEU A 126 -4.45 6.48 -2.78
CA LEU A 126 -5.05 7.12 -3.94
C LEU A 126 -4.94 8.63 -3.76
N LEU A 127 -4.10 9.26 -4.58
CA LEU A 127 -3.76 10.69 -4.46
C LEU A 127 -4.35 11.48 -5.62
N GLN A 128 -4.87 12.68 -5.33
CA GLN A 128 -5.52 13.54 -6.30
C GLN A 128 -4.48 14.33 -7.12
N LYS A 129 -4.56 14.26 -8.45
CA LYS A 129 -3.73 15.10 -9.33
C LYS A 129 -4.22 16.55 -9.35
N GLY A 130 -3.31 17.51 -9.52
CA GLY A 130 -3.63 18.94 -9.50
C GLY A 130 -3.65 19.57 -8.09
N ASN A 131 -3.72 18.74 -7.04
CA ASN A 131 -3.47 19.13 -5.64
C ASN A 131 -2.06 18.76 -5.16
N THR A 132 -1.26 18.16 -6.04
CA THR A 132 0.11 17.72 -5.77
C THR A 132 1.08 18.59 -6.55
N TYR A 133 2.20 18.92 -5.91
CA TYR A 133 3.30 19.62 -6.55
C TYR A 133 4.01 18.71 -7.56
N GLU A 134 3.67 18.88 -8.83
CA GLU A 134 4.61 18.53 -9.89
C GLU A 134 5.51 19.74 -10.17
N ASP A 135 6.82 19.52 -10.10
CA ASP A 135 7.84 20.45 -10.61
C ASP A 135 7.80 21.89 -10.05
N GLY A 136 7.31 22.06 -8.82
CA GLY A 136 7.34 23.33 -8.09
C GLY A 136 6.21 24.32 -8.41
N TYR A 137 5.22 23.95 -9.23
CA TYR A 137 4.07 24.78 -9.54
C TYR A 137 2.74 24.12 -9.13
N LEU A 138 1.85 24.89 -8.51
CA LEU A 138 0.45 24.52 -8.28
C LEU A 138 -0.28 24.50 -9.63
N SER A 139 -0.78 23.34 -10.04
CA SER A 139 -1.83 23.24 -11.05
C SER A 139 -3.21 23.15 -10.38
N ASP A 140 -3.52 24.11 -9.50
CA ASP A 140 -4.86 24.24 -8.91
C ASP A 140 -5.79 24.91 -9.92
N ASP A 141 -6.21 24.17 -10.94
CA ASP A 141 -7.16 24.69 -11.92
C ASP A 141 -8.62 24.32 -11.59
N GLY A 142 -8.87 23.49 -10.57
CA GLY A 142 -10.20 23.01 -10.17
C GLY A 142 -10.99 22.31 -11.29
N ARG A 143 -10.44 22.21 -12.51
CA ARG A 143 -11.14 21.71 -13.70
C ARG A 143 -11.38 20.22 -13.61
N LEU A 144 -10.49 19.53 -12.92
CA LEU A 144 -10.56 18.08 -12.72
C LEU A 144 -11.38 17.68 -11.50
N GLU A 145 -11.73 18.61 -10.61
CA GLU A 145 -12.36 18.31 -9.31
C GLU A 145 -13.68 17.54 -9.49
N GLY A 146 -14.54 17.98 -10.42
CA GLY A 146 -15.81 17.29 -10.69
C GLY A 146 -15.63 15.88 -11.27
N LEU A 147 -14.59 15.66 -12.08
CA LEU A 147 -14.25 14.33 -12.60
C LEU A 147 -13.67 13.44 -11.49
N GLN A 148 -12.80 14.01 -10.66
CA GLN A 148 -12.22 13.32 -9.51
C GLN A 148 -13.31 12.90 -8.51
N ALA A 149 -14.23 13.80 -8.17
CA ALA A 149 -15.37 13.51 -7.31
C ALA A 149 -16.22 12.33 -7.84
N LYS A 150 -16.47 12.31 -9.15
CA LYS A 150 -17.27 11.26 -9.80
C LYS A 150 -16.59 9.88 -9.75
N HIS A 151 -15.27 9.84 -9.83
CA HIS A 151 -14.52 8.58 -9.97
C HIS A 151 -13.90 8.07 -8.65
N PHE A 152 -13.67 8.96 -7.69
CA PHE A 152 -12.93 8.69 -6.45
C PHE A 152 -13.40 7.43 -5.73
N GLN A 153 -14.68 7.38 -5.33
CA GLN A 153 -15.20 6.25 -4.56
C GLN A 153 -15.06 4.93 -5.32
N ARG A 154 -15.30 4.95 -6.64
CA ARG A 154 -15.18 3.77 -7.49
C ARG A 154 -13.75 3.25 -7.55
N TYR A 155 -12.76 4.13 -7.64
CA TYR A 155 -11.36 3.73 -7.62
C TYR A 155 -10.93 3.23 -6.25
N LEU A 156 -11.37 3.89 -5.17
CA LEU A 156 -11.07 3.46 -3.81
C LEU A 156 -11.69 2.09 -3.49
N ASP A 157 -12.93 1.83 -3.90
CA ASP A 157 -13.57 0.52 -3.75
C ASP A 157 -12.86 -0.55 -4.59
N GLY A 158 -12.41 -0.19 -5.79
CA GLY A 158 -11.59 -1.06 -6.62
C GLY A 158 -10.26 -1.42 -5.96
N MET A 159 -9.58 -0.45 -5.34
CA MET A 159 -8.34 -0.70 -4.60
C MET A 159 -8.57 -1.67 -3.44
N LYS A 160 -9.64 -1.47 -2.68
CA LYS A 160 -10.05 -2.39 -1.60
C LYS A 160 -10.20 -3.82 -2.12
N LEU A 161 -10.91 -4.02 -3.22
CA LEU A 161 -11.14 -5.34 -3.80
C LEU A 161 -9.83 -5.98 -4.27
N CYS A 162 -9.03 -5.27 -5.07
CA CYS A 162 -7.77 -5.80 -5.61
C CYS A 162 -6.75 -6.14 -4.50
N LEU A 163 -6.69 -5.35 -3.43
CA LEU A 163 -5.83 -5.68 -2.29
C LEU A 163 -6.32 -6.95 -1.58
N LEU A 164 -7.62 -7.06 -1.29
CA LEU A 164 -8.20 -8.24 -0.63
C LEU A 164 -8.20 -9.52 -1.48
N GLU A 165 -7.94 -9.41 -2.79
CA GLU A 165 -7.67 -10.59 -3.63
C GLU A 165 -6.36 -11.28 -3.24
N ARG A 166 -5.36 -10.50 -2.78
CA ARG A 166 -4.01 -11.00 -2.47
C ARG A 166 -3.71 -11.11 -0.97
N VAL A 167 -4.21 -10.20 -0.15
CA VAL A 167 -3.98 -10.21 1.31
C VAL A 167 -5.26 -10.56 2.07
N PRO A 168 -5.17 -11.27 3.21
CA PRO A 168 -6.35 -11.73 3.95
C PRO A 168 -7.15 -10.58 4.57
N SER A 169 -6.47 -9.46 4.87
CA SER A 169 -7.08 -8.27 5.41
C SER A 169 -6.30 -7.02 5.06
N ILE A 170 -6.95 -5.88 5.12
CA ILE A 170 -6.34 -4.55 5.00
C ILE A 170 -6.77 -3.66 6.16
N GLY A 171 -5.89 -2.78 6.59
CA GLY A 171 -6.22 -1.70 7.50
C GLY A 171 -6.93 -0.56 6.78
N ALA A 172 -7.87 0.07 7.47
CA ALA A 172 -8.51 1.32 7.06
C ALA A 172 -8.38 2.35 8.17
N ARG A 173 -8.04 3.59 7.84
CA ARG A 173 -7.97 4.67 8.83
C ARG A 173 -9.37 5.05 9.31
N THR A 174 -9.63 4.96 10.62
CA THR A 174 -10.91 5.39 11.22
C THR A 174 -10.76 6.59 12.15
N GLY A 175 -9.52 7.00 12.44
CA GLY A 175 -9.19 8.18 13.24
C GLY A 175 -7.68 8.33 13.42
N ALA A 176 -7.26 9.32 14.20
CA ALA A 176 -5.83 9.56 14.49
C ALA A 176 -5.18 8.41 15.28
N TRP A 177 -5.97 7.62 16.01
CA TRP A 177 -5.49 6.54 16.88
C TRP A 177 -6.23 5.22 16.67
N THR A 178 -7.23 5.20 15.80
CA THR A 178 -8.07 4.05 15.52
C THR A 178 -7.93 3.66 14.06
N HIS A 179 -7.76 2.38 13.83
CA HIS A 179 -7.82 1.77 12.51
C HIS A 179 -8.90 0.70 12.53
N GLY A 180 -9.67 0.61 11.46
CA GLY A 180 -10.52 -0.53 11.17
C GLY A 180 -9.70 -1.61 10.47
N VAL A 181 -10.12 -2.86 10.59
CA VAL A 181 -9.62 -3.96 9.78
C VAL A 181 -10.74 -4.41 8.88
N ILE A 182 -10.50 -4.41 7.58
CA ILE A 182 -11.40 -4.93 6.56
C ILE A 182 -10.82 -6.29 6.18
N ARG A 183 -11.62 -7.35 6.34
CA ARG A 183 -11.24 -8.69 5.91
C ARG A 183 -11.83 -8.97 4.54
N ARG A 184 -11.20 -9.85 3.79
CA ARG A 184 -11.84 -10.45 2.63
C ARG A 184 -13.13 -11.09 3.13
N ASP A 185 -14.28 -10.68 2.59
CA ASP A 185 -15.53 -11.35 2.93
C ASP A 185 -15.34 -12.83 2.60
N THR A 186 -15.29 -13.67 3.64
CA THR A 186 -15.54 -15.10 3.48
C THR A 186 -17.00 -15.19 3.09
N TYR A 187 -17.30 -15.05 1.80
CA TYR A 187 -18.48 -15.68 1.25
C TYR A 187 -18.27 -17.18 1.46
N ASP A 188 -18.76 -17.68 2.58
CA ASP A 188 -19.12 -19.08 2.73
C ASP A 188 -20.04 -19.43 1.56
N GLN A 189 -19.56 -20.35 0.72
CA GLN A 189 -20.28 -21.32 -0.13
C GLN A 189 -21.45 -20.82 -1.00
#